data_AF-A0A1Q9MQL4-F1
#
_entry.id   AF-A0A1Q9MQL4-F1
#
_cell.length_a   1.000
_cell.length_b   1.000
_cell.length_c   1.000
_cell.angle_alpha   90.00
_cell.angle_beta   90.00
_cell.angle_gamma   90.00
#
_symmetry.space_group_name_H-M   'P 1'
#
loop_
_entity.id
_entity.type
_entity.pdbx_description
1 polymer ?
#
loop_
_entity_poly.entity_id
_entity_poly.type
_entity_poly.pdbx_seq_one_letter_code
_entity_poly.pdbx_strand_id
1 'polypeptide(L)'
;GRWFDGPFITQDLGVRLPMLHFDLRPLLRKVGFSGGLKAVEIKLGINRGTLAQVSGDAAVSLWQAWRRTGERRYRDTLVAYNIEDTVYLDLLLRHAYNRLLQQEAVPFPPVPLPENPAPRPIAPDVETLAELSAIPSMDPWVKRTLVGMAGRYRGECGFLEESTTKFQNALDLLKGRFPARKEK
;
A
#
# COMPACT_ATOMS: atom_id res chain seq x y z
N GLY A 1 2.31 -2.57 -7.69
CA GLY A 1 3.58 -2.25 -8.34
C GLY A 1 3.38 -1.78 -9.76
N ARG A 2 3.30 -2.71 -10.72
CA ARG A 2 3.43 -2.42 -12.15
C ARG A 2 2.27 -1.61 -12.74
N TRP A 3 1.07 -1.83 -12.22
CA TRP A 3 -0.17 -1.23 -12.73
C TRP A 3 -0.57 0.07 -12.03
N PHE A 4 0.14 0.45 -10.97
CA PHE A 4 -0.21 1.61 -10.14
C PHE A 4 1.05 2.39 -9.79
N ASP A 5 1.83 1.89 -8.83
CA ASP A 5 2.99 2.62 -8.27
C ASP A 5 3.99 3.07 -9.33
N GLY A 6 4.44 2.16 -10.20
CA GLY A 6 5.46 2.44 -11.22
C GLY A 6 5.04 3.56 -12.19
N PRO A 7 3.87 3.46 -12.83
CA PRO A 7 3.35 4.52 -13.68
C PRO A 7 3.16 5.87 -12.96
N PHE A 8 2.57 5.87 -11.76
CA PHE A 8 2.37 7.10 -10.98
C PHE A 8 3.71 7.77 -10.63
N ILE A 9 4.69 7.01 -10.14
CA ILE A 9 6.04 7.54 -9.82
C ILE A 9 6.71 8.14 -11.05
N THR A 10 6.64 7.45 -12.19
CA THR A 10 7.28 7.90 -13.44
C THR A 10 6.64 9.19 -13.94
N GLN A 11 5.32 9.29 -13.86
CA GLN A 11 4.55 10.44 -14.32
C GLN A 11 4.71 11.65 -13.39
N ASP A 12 4.44 11.48 -12.09
CA ASP A 12 4.37 12.59 -11.13
C ASP A 12 5.77 13.11 -10.75
N LEU A 13 6.78 12.23 -10.71
CA LEU A 13 8.14 12.63 -10.36
C LEU A 13 9.06 12.81 -11.59
N GLY A 14 8.60 12.46 -12.79
CA GLY A 14 9.39 12.58 -14.02
C GLY A 14 10.64 11.67 -14.04
N VAL A 15 10.68 10.64 -13.20
CA VAL A 15 11.85 9.74 -13.07
C VAL A 15 11.70 8.50 -13.93
N ARG A 16 12.81 7.96 -14.44
CA ARG A 16 12.82 6.63 -15.08
C ARG A 16 13.10 5.56 -14.04
N LEU A 17 12.48 4.39 -14.20
CA LEU A 17 12.75 3.18 -13.40
C LEU A 17 13.49 2.15 -14.26
N PRO A 18 14.82 2.27 -14.45
CA PRO A 18 15.59 1.41 -15.35
C PRO A 18 15.80 -0.02 -14.82
N MET A 19 15.50 -0.24 -13.54
CA MET A 19 15.68 -1.52 -12.87
C MET A 19 14.59 -2.52 -13.26
N LEU A 20 14.92 -3.80 -13.19
CA LEU A 20 13.95 -4.88 -13.35
C LEU A 20 12.87 -4.78 -12.27
N HIS A 21 11.62 -4.59 -12.69
CA HIS A 21 10.48 -4.45 -11.79
C HIS A 21 9.72 -5.79 -11.63
N PHE A 22 9.89 -6.44 -10.49
CA PHE A 22 9.14 -7.64 -10.13
C PHE A 22 7.86 -7.27 -9.34
N ASP A 23 6.71 -7.40 -10.01
CA ASP A 23 5.42 -7.29 -9.33
C ASP A 23 5.04 -8.62 -8.68
N LEU A 24 4.94 -8.65 -7.35
CA LEU A 24 4.57 -9.84 -6.60
C LEU A 24 3.12 -10.27 -6.79
N ARG A 25 2.21 -9.35 -7.14
CA ARG A 25 0.79 -9.66 -7.24
C ARG A 25 0.48 -10.79 -8.26
N PRO A 26 0.95 -10.74 -9.52
CA PRO A 26 0.72 -11.85 -10.45
C PRO A 26 1.43 -13.12 -10.03
N LEU A 27 2.63 -13.02 -9.45
CA LEU A 27 3.41 -14.17 -8.99
C LEU A 27 2.69 -14.91 -7.85
N LEU A 28 2.26 -14.18 -6.82
CA LEU A 28 1.47 -14.70 -5.70
C LEU A 28 0.17 -15.34 -6.18
N ARG A 29 -0.49 -14.73 -7.18
CA ARG A 29 -1.70 -15.31 -7.80
C ARG A 29 -1.42 -16.66 -8.45
N LYS A 30 -0.28 -16.81 -9.12
CA LYS A 30 0.12 -18.07 -9.78
C LYS A 30 0.29 -19.20 -8.76
N VAL A 31 0.84 -18.92 -7.58
CA VAL A 31 1.08 -19.91 -6.51
C VAL A 31 -0.08 -20.05 -5.51
N GLY A 32 -1.28 -19.58 -5.88
CA GLY A 32 -2.53 -19.79 -5.14
C GLY A 32 -2.93 -18.69 -4.15
N PHE A 33 -2.20 -17.56 -4.09
CA PHE A 33 -2.55 -16.43 -3.22
C PHE A 33 -3.24 -15.31 -3.99
N SER A 34 -4.51 -15.09 -3.70
CA SER A 34 -5.30 -13.98 -4.24
C SER A 34 -5.74 -13.00 -3.15
N GLY A 35 -5.96 -11.74 -3.55
CA GLY A 35 -6.37 -10.64 -2.67
C GLY A 35 -5.41 -9.45 -2.70
N GLY A 36 -5.64 -8.49 -1.81
CA GLY A 36 -4.66 -7.43 -1.51
C GLY A 36 -3.53 -7.94 -0.62
N LEU A 37 -2.47 -7.14 -0.48
CA LEU A 37 -1.26 -7.47 0.29
C LEU A 37 -1.60 -8.01 1.69
N LYS A 38 -2.37 -7.25 2.46
CA LYS A 38 -2.84 -7.62 3.81
C LYS A 38 -3.55 -8.98 3.86
N ALA A 39 -4.36 -9.31 2.86
CA ALA A 39 -5.06 -10.60 2.83
C ALA A 39 -4.11 -11.77 2.55
N VAL A 40 -3.09 -11.55 1.73
CA VAL A 40 -2.04 -12.55 1.46
C VAL A 40 -1.18 -12.78 2.70
N GLU A 41 -0.79 -11.71 3.37
CA GLU A 41 -0.01 -11.78 4.61
C GLU A 41 -0.74 -12.56 5.71
N ILE A 42 -2.04 -12.30 5.92
CA ILE A 42 -2.86 -13.06 6.87
C ILE A 42 -2.88 -14.55 6.51
N LYS A 43 -3.04 -14.90 5.22
CA LYS A 43 -3.01 -16.30 4.75
C LYS A 43 -1.66 -16.99 5.00
N LEU A 44 -0.60 -16.21 5.17
CA LEU A 44 0.76 -16.67 5.45
C LEU A 44 1.12 -16.58 6.94
N GLY A 45 0.15 -16.26 7.80
CA GLY A 45 0.36 -16.15 9.25
C GLY A 45 1.16 -14.90 9.67
N ILE A 46 1.31 -13.92 8.79
CA ILE A 46 2.02 -12.67 9.09
C ILE A 46 1.12 -11.76 9.91
N ASN A 47 1.61 -11.32 11.07
CA ASN A 47 0.91 -10.40 11.96
C ASN A 47 1.60 -9.02 11.97
N ARG A 48 0.87 -7.99 11.54
CA ARG A 48 1.33 -6.57 11.52
C ARG A 48 1.18 -5.85 12.87
N GLY A 49 0.86 -6.57 13.95
CA GLY A 49 0.68 -6.01 15.28
C GLY A 49 -0.39 -4.92 15.32
N THR A 50 -0.04 -3.74 15.85
CA THR A 50 -0.96 -2.60 16.01
C THR A 50 -1.52 -2.07 14.69
N LEU A 51 -0.83 -2.31 13.57
CA LEU A 51 -1.27 -1.88 12.23
C LEU A 51 -2.19 -2.90 11.55
N ALA A 52 -2.44 -4.06 12.17
CA ALA A 52 -3.27 -5.12 11.59
C ALA A 52 -4.73 -4.70 11.37
N GLN A 53 -5.26 -3.70 12.09
CA GLN A 53 -6.64 -3.22 11.92
C GLN A 53 -6.76 -1.98 11.04
N VAL A 54 -5.64 -1.40 10.64
CA VAL A 54 -5.63 -0.18 9.83
C VAL A 54 -6.13 -0.49 8.41
N SER A 55 -7.02 0.36 7.89
CA SER A 55 -7.60 0.23 6.55
C SER A 55 -6.66 0.79 5.47
N GLY A 56 -6.84 0.34 4.22
CA GLY A 56 -6.00 0.79 3.09
C GLY A 56 -6.12 2.28 2.75
N ASP A 57 -7.18 2.96 3.22
CA ASP A 57 -7.36 4.41 3.05
C ASP A 57 -6.66 5.25 4.13
N ALA A 58 -6.05 4.61 5.13
CA ALA A 58 -5.37 5.31 6.23
C ALA A 58 -4.18 6.16 5.76
N ALA A 59 -3.44 5.72 4.73
CA ALA A 59 -2.29 6.48 4.22
C ALA A 59 -2.70 7.89 3.74
N VAL A 60 -3.83 7.98 3.04
CA VAL A 60 -4.37 9.27 2.55
C VAL A 60 -4.81 10.13 3.73
N SER A 61 -5.52 9.54 4.68
CA SER A 61 -5.97 10.20 5.93
C SER A 61 -4.79 10.79 6.71
N LEU A 62 -3.74 10.00 6.94
CA LEU A 62 -2.53 10.43 7.66
C LEU A 62 -1.78 11.54 6.93
N TRP A 63 -1.63 11.43 5.60
CA TRP A 63 -0.99 12.46 4.79
C TRP A 63 -1.73 13.80 4.87
N GLN A 64 -3.05 13.79 4.74
CA GLN A 64 -3.87 15.01 4.82
C GLN A 64 -3.83 15.61 6.23
N ALA A 65 -3.91 14.79 7.27
CA ALA A 65 -3.80 15.24 8.65
C ALA A 65 -2.46 15.94 8.89
N TRP A 66 -1.35 15.31 8.50
CA TRP A 66 -0.01 15.91 8.59
C TRP A 66 0.09 17.22 7.80
N ARG A 67 -0.39 17.25 6.56
CA ARG A 67 -0.36 18.46 5.71
C ARG A 67 -1.12 19.64 6.32
N ARG A 68 -2.17 19.37 7.08
CA ARG A 68 -3.01 20.40 7.68
C ARG A 68 -2.50 20.87 9.03
N THR A 69 -2.03 19.96 9.88
CA THR A 69 -1.63 20.30 11.26
C THR A 69 -0.13 20.47 11.43
N GLY A 70 0.68 19.91 10.52
CA GLY A 70 2.14 19.84 10.66
C GLY A 70 2.62 18.88 11.74
N GLU A 71 1.73 18.19 12.46
CA GLU A 71 2.07 17.35 13.60
C GLU A 71 2.82 16.09 13.17
N ARG A 72 3.99 15.85 13.79
CA ARG A 72 4.85 14.72 13.44
C ARG A 72 4.21 13.35 13.67
N ARG A 73 3.31 13.20 14.67
CA ARG A 73 2.64 11.92 14.96
C ARG A 73 1.92 11.32 13.74
N TYR A 74 1.30 12.15 12.91
CA TYR A 74 0.65 11.69 11.67
C TYR A 74 1.66 11.25 10.62
N ARG A 75 2.75 12.00 10.45
CA ARG A 75 3.84 11.66 9.52
C ARG A 75 4.55 10.38 9.95
N ASP A 76 4.91 10.27 11.22
CA ASP A 76 5.68 9.13 11.73
C ASP A 76 4.83 7.85 11.70
N THR A 77 3.52 7.97 11.98
CA THR A 77 2.57 6.87 11.79
C THR A 77 2.41 6.49 10.31
N LEU A 78 2.41 7.46 9.38
CA LEU A 78 2.40 7.19 7.94
C LEU A 78 3.66 6.45 7.49
N VAL A 79 4.83 6.85 8.01
CA VAL A 79 6.09 6.17 7.72
C VAL A 79 6.08 4.75 8.28
N ALA A 80 5.64 4.55 9.52
CA ALA A 80 5.48 3.22 10.12
C ALA A 80 4.53 2.33 9.29
N TYR A 81 3.40 2.88 8.82
CA TYR A 81 2.47 2.19 7.94
C TYR A 81 3.14 1.74 6.63
N ASN A 82 3.87 2.65 5.96
CA ASN A 82 4.57 2.35 4.71
C ASN A 82 5.73 1.35 4.90
N ILE A 83 6.37 1.34 6.07
CA ILE A 83 7.37 0.33 6.43
C ILE A 83 6.72 -1.06 6.48
N GLU A 84 5.57 -1.23 7.13
CA GLU A 84 4.88 -2.54 7.13
C GLU A 84 4.50 -3.02 5.73
N ASP A 85 4.15 -2.11 4.82
CA ASP A 85 3.84 -2.45 3.42
C ASP A 85 5.06 -2.89 2.59
N THR A 86 6.27 -2.76 3.12
CA THR A 86 7.52 -3.12 2.42
C THR A 86 8.32 -4.22 3.12
N VAL A 87 8.26 -4.29 4.45
CA VAL A 87 9.08 -5.19 5.28
C VAL A 87 8.88 -6.67 4.95
N TYR A 88 7.66 -7.05 4.54
CA TYR A 88 7.32 -8.43 4.23
C TYR A 88 7.47 -8.81 2.75
N LEU A 89 7.77 -7.86 1.85
CA LEU A 89 7.83 -8.15 0.42
C LEU A 89 8.92 -9.17 0.07
N ASP A 90 10.08 -9.15 0.74
CA ASP A 90 11.14 -10.16 0.58
C ASP A 90 10.66 -11.55 1.00
N LEU A 91 10.01 -11.66 2.17
CA LEU A 91 9.42 -12.92 2.65
C LEU A 91 8.38 -13.47 1.66
N LEU A 92 7.48 -12.60 1.18
CA LEU A 92 6.45 -12.97 0.20
C LEU A 92 7.05 -13.42 -1.14
N LEU A 93 8.11 -12.75 -1.61
CA LEU A 93 8.82 -13.14 -2.83
C LEU A 93 9.45 -14.53 -2.68
N ARG A 94 10.20 -14.76 -1.60
CA ARG A 94 10.85 -16.06 -1.33
C ARG A 94 9.84 -17.18 -1.19
N HIS A 95 8.73 -16.92 -0.50
CA HIS A 95 7.65 -17.89 -0.37
C HIS A 95 7.04 -18.25 -1.74
N ALA A 96 6.76 -17.24 -2.58
CA ALA A 96 6.21 -17.47 -3.90
C ALA A 96 7.21 -18.19 -4.83
N TYR A 97 8.49 -17.83 -4.77
CA TYR A 97 9.55 -18.50 -5.50
C TYR A 97 9.64 -19.98 -5.13
N ASN A 98 9.75 -20.30 -3.83
CA ASN A 98 9.85 -21.69 -3.36
C ASN A 98 8.63 -22.53 -3.74
N ARG A 99 7.42 -21.97 -3.67
CA ARG A 99 6.23 -22.67 -4.16
C ARG A 99 6.25 -22.91 -5.66
N LEU A 100 6.73 -21.94 -6.43
CA LEU A 100 6.82 -22.08 -7.88
C LEU A 100 7.80 -23.19 -8.25
N LEU A 101 8.95 -23.30 -7.57
CA LEU A 101 9.90 -24.40 -7.77
C LEU A 101 9.24 -25.77 -7.58
N GLN A 102 8.44 -25.92 -6.52
CA GLN A 102 7.72 -27.16 -6.23
C GLN A 102 6.66 -27.49 -7.28
N GLN A 103 5.99 -26.47 -7.83
CA GLN A 103 4.93 -26.65 -8.83
C GLN A 103 5.47 -26.97 -10.23
N GLU A 104 6.58 -26.36 -10.62
CA GLU A 104 7.10 -26.41 -12.00
C GLU A 104 8.24 -27.44 -12.16
N ALA A 105 8.63 -28.13 -11.09
CA ALA A 105 9.69 -29.14 -11.08
C ALA A 105 11.01 -28.68 -11.74
N VAL A 106 11.37 -27.42 -11.53
CA VAL A 106 12.55 -26.78 -12.12
C VAL A 106 13.81 -27.04 -11.28
N PRO A 107 15.00 -27.19 -11.90
CA PRO A 107 16.23 -27.61 -11.22
C PRO A 107 16.96 -26.44 -10.52
N PHE A 108 16.24 -25.59 -9.81
CA PHE A 108 16.82 -24.50 -9.01
C PHE A 108 16.65 -24.78 -7.51
N PRO A 109 17.62 -24.38 -6.67
CA PRO A 109 17.51 -24.60 -5.23
C PRO A 109 16.47 -23.66 -4.60
N PRO A 110 15.78 -24.09 -3.52
CA PRO A 110 14.95 -23.21 -2.72
C PRO A 110 15.79 -22.17 -1.98
N VAL A 111 15.18 -21.03 -1.67
CA VAL A 111 15.79 -19.95 -0.91
C VAL A 111 15.27 -19.99 0.53
N PRO A 112 16.11 -19.86 1.57
CA PRO A 112 15.64 -19.85 2.95
C PRO A 112 14.71 -18.67 3.20
N LEU A 113 13.66 -18.91 3.99
CA LEU A 113 12.77 -17.86 4.48
C LEU A 113 13.46 -17.12 5.63
N PRO A 114 13.40 -15.79 5.69
CA PRO A 114 13.97 -15.03 6.80
C PRO A 114 13.25 -15.41 8.11
N GLU A 115 14.02 -15.63 9.17
CA GLU A 115 13.48 -15.91 10.51
C GLU A 115 12.75 -14.69 11.09
N ASN A 116 13.26 -13.48 10.79
CA ASN A 116 12.71 -12.23 11.27
C ASN A 116 12.53 -11.23 10.11
N PRO A 117 11.45 -10.44 10.11
CA PRO A 117 11.29 -9.34 9.17
C PRO A 117 12.36 -8.27 9.40
N ALA A 118 12.59 -7.42 8.39
CA ALA A 118 13.52 -6.31 8.54
C ALA A 118 13.10 -5.35 9.68
N PRO A 119 14.05 -4.59 10.26
CA PRO A 119 13.77 -3.71 11.40
C PRO A 119 12.70 -2.66 11.10
N ARG A 120 11.94 -2.29 12.14
CA ARG A 120 10.96 -1.19 12.13
C ARG A 120 11.58 0.03 12.82
N PRO A 121 12.22 0.96 12.09
CA PRO A 121 12.92 2.08 12.71
C PRO A 121 11.98 3.07 13.39
N ILE A 122 10.69 3.08 13.03
CA ILE A 122 9.69 4.01 13.55
C ILE A 122 8.45 3.21 13.94
N ALA A 123 7.96 3.45 15.15
CA ALA A 123 6.70 2.91 15.63
C ALA A 123 5.54 3.89 15.35
N PRO A 124 4.32 3.39 15.07
CA PRO A 124 3.16 4.24 14.92
C PRO A 124 2.75 4.85 16.28
N ASP A 125 2.16 6.04 16.24
CA ASP A 125 1.62 6.71 17.42
C ASP A 125 0.26 6.11 17.83
N VAL A 126 0.11 5.73 19.10
CA VAL A 126 -1.06 5.00 19.60
C VAL A 126 -2.34 5.84 19.53
N GLU A 127 -2.26 7.13 19.88
CA GLU A 127 -3.41 8.03 19.80
C GLU A 127 -3.86 8.21 18.34
N THR A 128 -2.90 8.38 17.43
CA THR A 128 -3.16 8.49 15.99
C THR A 128 -3.84 7.24 15.45
N LEU A 129 -3.44 6.04 15.90
CA LEU A 129 -4.10 4.80 15.51
C LEU A 129 -5.54 4.72 16.04
N ALA A 130 -5.77 5.16 17.28
CA ALA A 130 -7.12 5.24 17.84
C ALA A 130 -7.99 6.23 17.05
N GLU A 131 -7.47 7.42 16.71
CA GLU A 131 -8.13 8.41 15.86
C GLU A 131 -8.51 7.80 14.49
N LEU A 132 -7.57 7.09 13.84
CA LEU A 132 -7.82 6.43 12.56
C LEU A 132 -8.93 5.37 12.64
N SER A 133 -8.97 4.59 13.72
CA SER A 133 -9.99 3.55 13.91
C SER A 133 -11.40 4.12 14.09
N ALA A 134 -11.51 5.36 14.57
CA ALA A 134 -12.78 6.07 14.74
C ALA A 134 -13.29 6.71 13.43
N ILE A 135 -12.44 6.81 12.40
CA ILE A 135 -12.85 7.34 11.10
C ILE A 135 -13.56 6.23 10.32
N PRO A 136 -14.79 6.46 9.84
CA PRO A 136 -15.46 5.49 8.98
C PRO A 136 -14.57 5.16 7.77
N SER A 137 -14.43 3.89 7.41
CA SER A 137 -13.74 3.52 6.16
C SER A 137 -14.33 4.28 4.97
N MET A 138 -13.51 4.62 3.98
CA MET A 138 -13.97 5.23 2.72
C MET A 138 -15.15 4.48 2.13
N ASP A 139 -16.12 5.25 1.61
CA ASP A 139 -17.27 4.70 0.91
C ASP A 139 -16.77 3.74 -0.20
N PRO A 140 -17.36 2.54 -0.32
CA PRO A 140 -16.98 1.57 -1.35
C PRO A 140 -16.96 2.14 -2.78
N TRP A 141 -17.82 3.12 -3.08
CA TRP A 141 -17.83 3.80 -4.37
C TRP A 141 -16.56 4.62 -4.61
N VAL A 142 -16.10 5.38 -3.61
CA VAL A 142 -14.85 6.17 -3.68
C VAL A 142 -13.65 5.22 -3.80
N LYS A 143 -13.63 4.13 -3.03
CA LYS A 143 -12.60 3.06 -3.15
C LYS A 143 -12.58 2.47 -4.56
N ARG A 144 -13.75 2.16 -5.14
CA ARG A 144 -13.86 1.58 -6.48
C ARG A 144 -13.43 2.56 -7.57
N THR A 145 -13.71 3.85 -7.41
CA THR A 145 -13.26 4.90 -8.35
C THR A 145 -11.74 5.00 -8.36
N LEU A 146 -11.09 5.09 -7.19
CA LEU A 146 -9.61 5.13 -7.11
C LEU A 146 -8.96 3.87 -7.70
N VAL A 147 -9.51 2.68 -7.41
CA VAL A 147 -9.01 1.40 -7.97
C VAL A 147 -9.28 1.30 -9.47
N GLY A 148 -10.44 1.76 -9.94
CA GLY A 148 -10.83 1.77 -11.36
C GLY A 148 -9.98 2.72 -12.20
N MET A 149 -9.43 3.78 -11.59
CA MET A 149 -8.48 4.70 -12.22
C MET A 149 -7.12 4.04 -12.41
N ALA A 150 -6.67 3.23 -11.46
CA ALA A 150 -5.49 2.38 -11.61
C ALA A 150 -5.68 1.31 -12.71
N GLY A 151 -6.89 0.77 -12.86
CA GLY A 151 -7.21 -0.25 -13.87
C GLY A 151 -7.28 0.25 -15.33
N ARG A 152 -7.36 1.57 -15.55
CA ARG A 152 -7.38 2.18 -16.89
C ARG A 152 -5.99 2.50 -17.46
N TYR A 153 -4.92 2.17 -16.74
CA TYR A 153 -3.55 2.18 -17.23
C TYR A 153 -3.31 0.99 -18.20
N ARG A 154 -4.05 0.94 -19.32
CA ARG A 154 -3.63 0.22 -20.52
C ARG A 154 -2.72 1.17 -21.28
N GLY A 155 -1.50 0.72 -21.61
CA GLY A 155 -0.39 1.55 -22.08
C GLY A 155 -0.55 2.17 -23.47
N GLU A 156 -1.64 2.88 -23.71
CA GLU A 156 -1.78 3.84 -24.79
C GLU A 156 -1.70 5.24 -24.19
N CYS A 157 -0.89 6.09 -24.80
CA CYS A 157 -0.60 7.46 -24.37
C CYS A 157 -1.83 8.21 -23.85
N GLY A 158 -1.69 8.84 -22.69
CA GLY A 158 -2.58 9.90 -22.23
C GLY A 158 -3.34 9.54 -20.97
N PHE A 159 -2.90 10.10 -19.84
CA PHE A 159 -3.77 10.29 -18.70
C PHE A 159 -4.85 11.30 -19.14
N LEU A 160 -6.01 10.82 -19.59
CA LEU A 160 -7.14 11.68 -19.98
C LEU A 160 -7.43 12.65 -18.82
N GLU A 161 -7.55 13.95 -19.09
CA GLU A 161 -7.86 15.00 -18.09
C GLU A 161 -9.01 14.62 -17.14
N GLU A 162 -9.99 13.86 -17.63
CA GLU A 162 -11.09 13.30 -16.82
C GLU A 162 -10.64 12.46 -15.63
N SER A 163 -9.51 11.76 -15.73
CA SER A 163 -8.96 10.95 -14.65
C SER A 163 -8.29 11.83 -13.58
N THR A 164 -7.65 12.93 -13.96
CA THR A 164 -7.09 13.87 -12.97
C THR A 164 -8.20 14.54 -12.16
N THR A 165 -9.28 14.95 -12.83
CA THR A 165 -10.45 15.59 -12.20
C THR A 165 -11.21 14.64 -11.27
N LYS A 166 -11.43 13.38 -11.66
CA LYS A 166 -12.10 12.38 -10.81
C LYS A 166 -11.28 12.05 -9.55
N PHE A 167 -9.94 12.14 -9.63
CA PHE A 167 -9.05 11.86 -8.51
C PHE A 167 -9.01 13.05 -7.55
N GLN A 168 -8.91 14.26 -8.10
CA GLN A 168 -8.98 15.48 -7.32
C GLN A 168 -10.32 15.59 -6.57
N ASN A 169 -11.43 15.25 -7.21
CA ASN A 169 -12.74 15.20 -6.55
C ASN A 169 -12.80 14.13 -5.44
N ALA A 170 -12.18 12.96 -5.65
CA ALA A 170 -12.07 11.94 -4.61
C ALA A 170 -11.20 12.39 -3.42
N LEU A 171 -10.11 13.11 -3.70
CA LEU A 171 -9.27 13.75 -2.68
C LEU A 171 -10.00 14.87 -1.94
N ASP A 172 -10.84 15.63 -2.63
CA ASP A 172 -11.62 16.72 -2.04
C ASP A 172 -12.70 16.20 -1.09
N LEU A 173 -13.33 15.07 -1.41
CA LEU A 173 -14.22 14.34 -0.48
C LEU A 173 -13.49 13.86 0.79
N LEU A 174 -12.16 13.71 0.75
CA LEU A 174 -11.36 13.29 1.90
C LEU A 174 -10.90 14.44 2.80
N LYS A 175 -10.99 15.69 2.33
CA LYS A 175 -10.56 16.89 3.09
C LYS A 175 -11.33 17.11 4.40
N GLY A 176 -12.52 16.51 4.56
CA GLY A 176 -13.39 16.70 5.75
C GLY A 176 -13.21 15.69 6.89
N ARG A 177 -12.29 14.71 6.78
CA ARG A 177 -12.28 13.53 7.68
C ARG A 177 -11.64 13.69 9.05
N PHE A 178 -10.89 14.76 9.28
CA PHE A 178 -10.39 15.08 10.62
C PHE A 178 -10.87 16.47 11.00
N PRO A 179 -11.47 16.69 12.18
CA PRO A 179 -11.74 18.04 12.67
C PRO A 179 -10.42 18.80 12.90
N ALA A 180 -10.37 20.09 12.61
CA ALA A 180 -9.21 20.91 12.98
C ALA A 180 -9.13 20.95 14.50
N ARG A 181 -7.98 20.65 15.08
CA ARG A 181 -7.80 20.78 16.54
C ARG A 181 -8.00 22.25 16.86
N LYS A 182 -8.99 22.58 17.70
CA LYS A 182 -9.10 23.94 18.24
C LYS A 182 -7.83 24.19 19.04
N GLU A 183 -7.02 25.14 18.60
CA GLU A 183 -5.91 25.66 19.39
C GLU A 183 -6.46 26.12 20.75
N LYS A 184 -5.83 25.67 21.83
CA LYS A 184 -6.04 26.17 23.19
C LYS A 184 -4.92 27.15 23.51
#